data_AF-A0A2A6F848-F1
#
_entry.id   AF-A0A2A6F848-F1
#
_cell.length_a   1.000
_cell.length_b   1.000
_cell.length_c   1.000
_cell.angle_alpha   90.00
_cell.angle_beta   90.00
_cell.angle_gamma   90.00
#
_symmetry.space_group_name_H-M   'P 1'
#
loop_
_entity.id
_entity.type
_entity.pdbx_description
1 polymer ?
#
loop_
_entity_poly.entity_id
_entity_poly.type
_entity_poly.pdbx_seq_one_letter_code
_entity_poly.pdbx_strand_id
1 'polypeptide(L)'
;QIGTIDSYVPHVVGGVKWTQGWGAITGVIAYDSNYEEVAGKVRLDVTVNDALSLFIMGGYGTDDNLDDPTYAIPAGGRGMYKIWGGNWAVWGGGTYKFNEKTSFNVQASYDDWSNLGIAANVAYDIVPGFTITAEVDYVHAPEFDNPDPTRNYNWTNADDEDSIGGMLRFQRSF
;
A
#
# COMPACT_ATOMS: atom_id res chain seq x y z
N GLN A 1 -10.38 -1.82 19.86
CA GLN A 1 -9.83 -1.23 18.63
C GLN A 1 -8.56 -1.99 18.31
N ILE A 2 -8.40 -2.51 17.08
CA ILE A 2 -7.13 -3.13 16.64
C ILE A 2 -6.02 -2.09 16.77
N GLY A 3 -4.92 -2.41 17.48
CA GLY A 3 -3.79 -1.49 17.74
C GLY A 3 -3.83 -0.71 19.06
N THR A 4 -4.78 -0.98 19.97
CA THR A 4 -4.66 -0.52 21.36
C THR A 4 -3.74 -1.47 22.12
N ILE A 5 -2.66 -0.95 22.70
CA ILE A 5 -1.70 -1.75 23.45
C ILE A 5 -2.36 -2.25 24.75
N ASP A 6 -2.60 -3.56 24.83
CA ASP A 6 -2.99 -4.26 26.08
C ASP A 6 -1.82 -5.14 26.60
N SER A 7 -0.62 -4.90 26.06
CA SER A 7 0.63 -5.61 26.37
C SER A 7 1.58 -4.72 27.19
N TYR A 8 2.44 -5.34 27.99
CA TYR A 8 3.51 -4.63 28.71
C TYR A 8 4.63 -4.14 27.77
N VAL A 9 4.68 -4.64 26.54
CA VAL A 9 5.65 -4.26 25.51
C VAL A 9 4.95 -3.33 24.50
N PRO A 10 5.55 -2.18 24.13
CA PRO A 10 4.98 -1.34 23.09
C PRO A 10 5.19 -1.96 21.72
N HIS A 11 4.38 -1.56 20.74
CA HIS A 11 4.73 -1.78 19.35
C HIS A 11 6.08 -1.10 19.03
N VAL A 12 6.94 -1.77 18.26
CA VAL A 12 8.26 -1.24 17.88
C VAL A 12 8.35 -1.14 16.37
N VAL A 13 8.77 0.01 15.85
CA VAL A 13 9.00 0.22 14.41
C VAL A 13 10.33 0.90 14.20
N GLY A 14 11.11 0.40 13.25
CA GLY A 14 12.40 0.97 12.87
C GLY A 14 12.60 0.91 11.37
N GLY A 15 13.30 1.92 10.82
CA GLY A 15 13.59 1.98 9.39
C GLY A 15 14.92 2.62 9.09
N VAL A 16 15.52 2.19 7.99
CA VAL A 16 16.78 2.72 7.45
C VAL A 16 16.59 3.08 5.99
N LYS A 17 17.27 4.14 5.55
CA LYS A 17 17.28 4.59 4.16
C LYS A 17 18.70 4.92 3.74
N TRP A 18 19.08 4.42 2.57
CA TRP A 18 20.31 4.78 1.88
C TRP A 18 19.98 5.43 0.55
N THR A 19 20.51 6.63 0.32
CA THR A 19 20.22 7.44 -0.88
C THR A 19 21.51 7.69 -1.65
N GLN A 20 21.42 7.63 -2.98
CA GLN A 20 22.48 7.93 -3.93
C GLN A 20 21.92 8.72 -5.12
N GLY A 21 22.79 9.21 -6.01
CA GLY A 21 22.35 9.98 -7.20
C GLY A 21 21.42 9.22 -8.15
N TRP A 22 21.46 7.88 -8.13
CA TRP A 22 20.60 7.03 -8.95
C TRP A 22 19.25 6.71 -8.31
N GLY A 23 19.05 6.99 -7.02
CA GLY A 23 17.85 6.59 -6.29
C GLY A 23 18.08 6.26 -4.82
N ALA A 24 17.27 5.37 -4.26
CA ALA A 24 17.33 5.01 -2.85
C ALA A 24 16.90 3.58 -2.56
N ILE A 25 17.42 3.03 -1.47
CA ILE A 25 16.93 1.78 -0.85
C ILE A 25 16.42 2.13 0.53
N THR A 26 15.19 1.72 0.84
CA THR A 26 14.55 1.95 2.14
C THR A 26 14.06 0.63 2.70
N GLY A 27 14.36 0.33 3.95
CA GLY A 27 13.83 -0.83 4.67
C GLY A 27 13.14 -0.40 5.96
N VAL A 28 12.03 -1.04 6.29
CA VAL A 28 11.29 -0.84 7.55
C VAL A 28 10.93 -2.20 8.12
N ILE A 29 11.07 -2.37 9.43
CA ILE A 29 10.61 -3.53 10.18
C ILE A 29 9.78 -3.06 11.38
N ALA A 30 8.76 -3.83 11.71
CA ALA A 30 7.84 -3.56 12.79
C ALA A 30 7.55 -4.84 13.58
N TYR A 31 7.34 -4.68 14.88
CA TYR A 31 6.87 -5.70 15.80
C TYR A 31 5.54 -5.25 16.40
N ASP A 32 4.52 -6.08 16.23
CA ASP A 32 3.19 -5.92 16.79
C ASP A 32 3.11 -6.64 18.15
N SER A 33 3.16 -5.90 19.25
CA SER A 33 3.10 -6.46 20.60
C SER A 33 1.75 -7.08 20.98
N ASN A 34 0.68 -6.80 20.25
CA ASN A 34 -0.65 -7.35 20.58
C ASN A 34 -0.83 -8.77 20.06
N TYR A 35 -0.13 -9.11 18.97
CA TYR A 35 -0.17 -10.43 18.34
C TYR A 35 1.21 -11.11 18.36
N GLU A 36 2.25 -10.44 18.87
CA GLU A 36 3.65 -10.90 18.86
C GLU A 36 4.21 -11.16 17.46
N GLU A 37 3.77 -10.38 16.47
CA GLU A 37 4.06 -10.61 15.06
C GLU A 37 5.06 -9.62 14.47
N VAL A 38 5.80 -10.04 13.45
CA VAL A 38 6.77 -9.19 12.75
C VAL A 38 6.35 -8.95 11.32
N ALA A 39 6.45 -7.71 10.88
CA ALA A 39 6.24 -7.33 9.49
C ALA A 39 7.38 -6.43 9.02
N GLY A 40 7.83 -6.61 7.78
CA GLY A 40 8.88 -5.82 7.17
C GLY A 40 8.59 -5.51 5.71
N LYS A 41 9.17 -4.40 5.22
CA LYS A 41 9.12 -4.03 3.81
C LYS A 41 10.42 -3.40 3.36
N VAL A 42 10.81 -3.66 2.13
CA VAL A 42 11.97 -3.08 1.46
C VAL A 42 11.53 -2.46 0.15
N ARG A 43 11.99 -1.25 -0.12
CA ARG A 43 11.69 -0.46 -1.31
C ARG A 43 12.98 -0.05 -2.01
N LEU A 44 12.97 -0.20 -3.32
CA LEU A 44 13.95 0.36 -4.24
C LEU A 44 13.27 1.45 -5.06
N ASP A 45 13.83 2.66 -5.03
CA ASP A 45 13.46 3.78 -5.89
C ASP A 45 14.61 4.04 -6.88
N VAL A 46 14.28 4.23 -8.16
CA VAL A 46 15.25 4.46 -9.24
C VAL A 46 14.86 5.70 -10.04
N THR A 47 15.76 6.66 -10.13
CA THR A 47 15.67 7.78 -11.08
C THR A 47 16.37 7.37 -12.37
N VAL A 48 15.58 7.02 -13.40
CA VAL A 48 16.12 6.53 -14.68
C VAL A 48 16.68 7.69 -15.49
N ASN A 49 15.97 8.82 -15.53
CA ASN A 49 16.37 10.07 -16.15
C ASN A 49 15.47 11.23 -15.63
N ASP A 50 15.59 12.42 -16.23
CA ASP A 50 14.82 13.62 -15.83
C ASP A 50 13.29 13.44 -15.93
N ALA A 51 12.84 12.58 -16.84
CA ALA A 51 11.42 12.34 -17.10
C ALA A 51 10.88 11.10 -16.39
N LEU A 52 11.69 10.07 -16.16
CA LEU A 52 11.23 8.76 -15.69
C LEU A 52 11.83 8.37 -14.32
N SER A 53 10.93 8.01 -13.41
CA SER A 53 11.27 7.37 -12.13
C SER A 53 10.43 6.12 -11.91
N LEU A 54 11.02 5.11 -11.27
CA LEU A 54 10.42 3.80 -11.02
C LEU A 54 10.62 3.42 -9.57
N PHE A 55 9.75 2.56 -9.05
CA PHE A 55 9.97 1.89 -7.78
C PHE A 55 9.44 0.46 -7.78
N ILE A 56 10.02 -0.34 -6.89
CA ILE A 56 9.47 -1.63 -6.48
C ILE A 56 9.62 -1.76 -4.96
N MET A 57 8.63 -2.38 -4.33
CA MET A 57 8.62 -2.68 -2.91
C MET A 57 8.12 -4.11 -2.71
N GLY A 58 8.77 -4.83 -1.80
CA GLY A 58 8.30 -6.12 -1.30
C GLY A 58 8.09 -6.05 0.21
N GLY A 59 7.05 -6.73 0.68
CA GLY A 59 6.69 -6.85 2.08
C GLY A 59 6.60 -8.32 2.47
N TYR A 60 7.00 -8.63 3.70
CA TYR A 60 6.84 -9.95 4.30
C TYR A 60 6.45 -9.80 5.78
N GLY A 61 5.55 -10.65 6.26
CA GLY A 61 5.17 -10.68 7.67
C GLY A 61 4.65 -12.04 8.08
N THR A 62 4.77 -12.31 9.37
CA THR A 62 4.22 -13.50 10.03
C THR A 62 2.76 -13.25 10.44
N ASP A 63 1.96 -14.31 10.51
CA ASP A 63 0.52 -14.22 10.72
C ASP A 63 -0.14 -15.35 11.52
N ASP A 64 0.66 -16.25 12.10
CA ASP A 64 0.16 -17.36 12.91
C ASP A 64 -0.80 -16.88 14.03
N ASN A 65 -0.42 -15.81 14.73
CA ASN A 65 -1.24 -15.18 15.77
C ASN A 65 -2.25 -14.17 15.20
N LEU A 66 -2.06 -13.68 13.97
CA LEU A 66 -3.07 -12.83 13.31
C LEU A 66 -4.30 -13.65 12.87
N ASP A 67 -4.10 -14.92 12.53
CA ASP A 67 -5.16 -15.86 12.17
C ASP A 67 -5.79 -16.56 13.37
N ASP A 68 -5.26 -16.39 14.60
CA ASP A 68 -5.80 -17.01 15.80
C ASP A 68 -7.07 -16.28 16.29
N PRO A 69 -8.26 -16.93 16.23
CA PRO A 69 -9.52 -16.32 16.62
C PRO A 69 -9.70 -16.22 18.14
N THR A 70 -8.77 -16.76 18.94
CA THR A 70 -8.85 -16.75 20.41
C THR A 70 -8.35 -15.45 21.04
N TYR A 71 -7.68 -14.59 20.27
CA TYR A 71 -7.30 -13.26 20.72
C TYR A 71 -8.54 -12.39 20.98
N ALA A 72 -8.43 -11.48 21.96
CA ALA A 72 -9.53 -10.59 22.36
C ALA A 72 -10.12 -9.77 21.19
N ILE A 73 -9.30 -9.51 20.16
CA ILE A 73 -9.73 -8.96 18.88
C ILE A 73 -9.07 -9.80 17.77
N PRO A 74 -9.81 -10.65 17.05
CA PRO A 74 -9.28 -11.38 15.91
C PRO A 74 -8.78 -10.42 14.82
N ALA A 75 -7.57 -10.62 14.32
CA ALA A 75 -6.96 -9.79 13.28
C ALA A 75 -7.27 -10.27 11.86
N GLY A 76 -7.76 -11.50 11.68
CA GLY A 76 -8.16 -12.00 10.37
C GLY A 76 -6.99 -12.08 9.40
N GLY A 77 -5.81 -12.45 9.88
CA GLY A 77 -4.61 -12.49 9.08
C GLY A 77 -4.07 -11.12 8.64
N ARG A 78 -4.62 -9.99 9.13
CA ARG A 78 -4.10 -8.63 8.84
C ARG A 78 -3.96 -7.79 10.11
N GLY A 79 -2.74 -7.34 10.37
CA GLY A 79 -2.38 -6.56 11.57
C GLY A 79 -2.14 -5.08 11.28
N MET A 80 -1.79 -4.32 12.32
CA MET A 80 -1.47 -2.89 12.19
C MET A 80 -0.28 -2.64 11.24
N TYR A 81 0.70 -3.55 11.22
CA TYR A 81 1.90 -3.43 10.40
C TYR A 81 1.93 -4.38 9.18
N LYS A 82 1.12 -5.44 9.18
CA LYS A 82 0.93 -6.38 8.06
C LYS A 82 -0.48 -6.22 7.48
N ILE A 83 -0.68 -5.20 6.65
CA ILE A 83 -2.00 -4.82 6.12
C ILE A 83 -2.44 -5.59 4.86
N TRP A 84 -1.58 -6.47 4.34
CA TRP A 84 -1.84 -7.28 3.14
C TRP A 84 -2.31 -8.70 3.50
N GLY A 85 -2.97 -9.37 2.56
CA GLY A 85 -3.37 -10.78 2.71
C GLY A 85 -2.17 -11.74 2.69
N GLY A 86 -2.20 -12.73 3.58
CA GLY A 86 -1.16 -13.77 3.72
C GLY A 86 0.22 -13.20 4.04
N ASN A 87 1.29 -13.96 3.77
CA ASN A 87 2.60 -13.61 4.33
C ASN A 87 3.36 -12.56 3.54
N TRP A 88 3.05 -12.34 2.27
CA TRP A 88 3.83 -11.45 1.40
C TRP A 88 2.96 -10.54 0.53
N ALA A 89 3.55 -9.43 0.13
CA ALA A 89 2.97 -8.52 -0.85
C ALA A 89 4.06 -7.78 -1.63
N VAL A 90 3.69 -7.31 -2.82
CA VAL A 90 4.55 -6.58 -3.75
C VAL A 90 3.82 -5.36 -4.27
N TRP A 91 4.55 -4.26 -4.40
CA TRP A 91 4.10 -3.03 -5.03
C TRP A 91 5.13 -2.58 -6.06
N GLY A 92 4.68 -2.04 -7.17
CA GLY A 92 5.56 -1.48 -8.18
C GLY A 92 4.87 -0.35 -8.90
N GLY A 93 5.66 0.57 -9.45
CA GLY A 93 5.09 1.68 -10.17
C GLY A 93 6.13 2.64 -10.68
N GLY A 94 5.64 3.73 -11.27
CA GLY A 94 6.50 4.74 -11.83
C GLY A 94 5.76 6.01 -12.18
N THR A 95 6.57 7.04 -12.41
CA THR A 95 6.13 8.35 -12.84
C THR A 95 6.87 8.73 -14.11
N TYR A 96 6.14 9.16 -15.12
CA TYR A 96 6.68 9.74 -16.35
C TYR A 96 6.23 11.19 -16.51
N LYS A 97 7.18 12.12 -16.63
CA LYS A 97 6.90 13.53 -16.91
C LYS A 97 6.91 13.74 -18.41
N PHE A 98 5.76 14.08 -18.97
CA PHE A 98 5.68 14.45 -20.39
C PHE A 98 6.31 15.82 -20.64
N ASN A 99 6.12 16.74 -19.71
CA ASN A 99 6.68 18.10 -19.72
C ASN A 99 6.59 18.70 -18.30
N GLU A 100 6.96 19.98 -18.15
CA GLU A 100 6.96 20.69 -16.85
C GLU A 100 5.58 20.78 -16.18
N LYS A 101 4.49 20.63 -16.93
CA LYS A 101 3.11 20.73 -16.45
C LYS A 101 2.37 19.40 -16.36
N THR A 102 2.88 18.34 -16.98
CA THR A 102 2.11 17.10 -17.14
C THR A 102 2.95 15.89 -16.76
N SER A 103 2.43 15.08 -15.84
CA SER A 103 3.00 13.79 -15.47
C SER A 103 1.94 12.70 -15.43
N PHE A 104 2.34 11.50 -15.83
CA PHE A 104 1.59 10.26 -15.67
C PHE A 104 2.18 9.44 -14.53
N ASN A 105 1.34 8.83 -13.70
CA ASN A 105 1.73 7.91 -12.65
C ASN A 105 0.98 6.59 -12.84
N VAL A 106 1.65 5.48 -12.55
CA VAL A 106 1.03 4.16 -12.46
C VAL A 106 1.59 3.41 -11.27
N GLN A 107 0.73 2.66 -10.59
CA GLN A 107 1.10 1.73 -9.53
C GLN A 107 0.29 0.45 -9.67
N ALA A 108 0.92 -0.68 -9.36
CA ALA A 108 0.26 -1.95 -9.16
C ALA A 108 0.69 -2.55 -7.81
N SER A 109 -0.20 -3.32 -7.19
CA SER A 109 0.06 -4.07 -5.97
C SER A 109 -0.55 -5.45 -6.05
N TYR A 110 0.13 -6.45 -5.48
CA TYR A 110 -0.36 -7.81 -5.40
C TYR A 110 0.04 -8.46 -4.08
N ASP A 111 -0.80 -9.34 -3.53
CA ASP A 111 -0.50 -10.06 -2.29
C ASP A 111 -0.76 -11.56 -2.40
N ASP A 112 -0.40 -12.29 -1.35
CA ASP A 112 -0.48 -13.75 -1.27
C ASP A 112 -1.92 -14.28 -1.40
N TRP A 113 -2.91 -13.48 -0.98
CA TRP A 113 -4.33 -13.79 -1.17
C TRP A 113 -4.83 -13.42 -2.57
N SER A 114 -3.93 -13.13 -3.50
CA SER A 114 -4.25 -12.77 -4.87
C SER A 114 -5.04 -11.46 -5.02
N ASN A 115 -5.03 -10.57 -4.03
CA ASN A 115 -5.60 -9.25 -4.19
C ASN A 115 -4.73 -8.45 -5.16
N LEU A 116 -5.31 -7.95 -6.24
CA LEU A 116 -4.64 -7.10 -7.23
C LEU A 116 -5.23 -5.69 -7.17
N GLY A 117 -4.37 -4.68 -7.08
CA GLY A 117 -4.75 -3.27 -7.20
C GLY A 117 -3.92 -2.61 -8.29
N ILE A 118 -4.55 -1.80 -9.14
CA ILE A 118 -3.89 -0.99 -10.16
C ILE A 118 -4.46 0.43 -10.09
N ALA A 119 -3.58 1.43 -9.98
CA ALA A 119 -3.96 2.84 -10.00
C ALA A 119 -3.16 3.55 -11.10
N ALA A 120 -3.84 4.35 -11.92
CA ALA A 120 -3.20 5.16 -12.95
C ALA A 120 -3.78 6.56 -12.97
N ASN A 121 -2.92 7.58 -12.99
CA ASN A 121 -3.38 8.96 -13.03
C ASN A 121 -2.53 9.87 -13.93
N VAL A 122 -3.15 10.95 -14.39
CA VAL A 122 -2.48 12.07 -15.03
C VAL A 122 -2.68 13.30 -14.16
N ALA A 123 -1.58 13.93 -13.78
CA ALA A 123 -1.56 15.23 -13.13
C ALA A 123 -1.20 16.31 -14.15
N TYR A 124 -2.02 17.36 -14.23
CA TYR A 124 -1.83 18.50 -15.12
C TYR A 124 -1.91 19.83 -14.37
N ASP A 125 -0.81 20.58 -14.40
CA ASP A 125 -0.72 21.93 -13.88
C ASP A 125 -1.22 22.93 -14.93
N ILE A 126 -2.48 23.34 -14.79
CA ILE A 126 -3.07 24.34 -15.69
C ILE A 126 -2.33 25.67 -15.58
N VAL A 127 -2.14 26.12 -14.33
CA VAL A 127 -1.39 27.30 -13.95
C VAL A 127 -0.57 27.01 -12.69
N PRO A 128 0.51 27.77 -12.41
CA PRO A 128 1.29 27.58 -11.20
C PRO A 128 0.43 27.52 -9.93
N GLY A 129 0.59 26.43 -9.18
CA GLY A 129 -0.15 26.14 -7.94
C GLY A 129 -1.59 25.67 -8.16
N PHE A 130 -2.02 25.32 -9.38
CA PHE A 130 -3.32 24.71 -9.63
C PHE A 130 -3.20 23.46 -10.51
N THR A 131 -3.43 22.31 -9.88
CA THR A 131 -3.27 20.98 -10.47
C THR A 131 -4.63 20.30 -10.58
N ILE A 132 -4.91 19.73 -11.75
CA ILE A 132 -6.00 18.76 -11.94
C ILE A 132 -5.39 17.37 -12.03
N THR A 133 -5.89 16.42 -11.24
CA THR A 133 -5.51 15.01 -11.32
C THR A 133 -6.72 14.19 -11.74
N ALA A 134 -6.62 13.46 -12.84
CA ALA A 134 -7.59 12.44 -13.24
C ALA A 134 -6.98 11.06 -12.94
N GLU A 135 -7.70 10.22 -12.20
CA GLU A 135 -7.27 8.91 -11.73
C GLU A 135 -8.31 7.85 -12.07
N VAL A 136 -7.82 6.66 -12.44
CA VAL A 136 -8.61 5.43 -12.60
C VAL A 136 -7.93 4.32 -11.80
N ASP A 137 -8.75 3.54 -11.13
CA ASP A 137 -8.33 2.45 -10.26
C ASP A 137 -9.07 1.18 -10.66
N TYR A 138 -8.37 0.06 -10.61
CA TYR A 138 -8.93 -1.28 -10.72
C TYR A 138 -8.51 -2.09 -9.51
N VAL A 139 -9.46 -2.84 -8.96
CA VAL A 139 -9.20 -3.79 -7.89
C VAL A 139 -9.82 -5.13 -8.25
N HIS A 140 -9.08 -6.19 -7.95
CA HIS A 140 -9.55 -7.56 -7.93
C HIS A 140 -9.31 -8.11 -6.53
N ALA A 141 -10.37 -8.52 -5.85
CA ALA A 141 -10.36 -8.97 -4.47
C ALA A 141 -11.09 -10.33 -4.36
N PRO A 142 -10.40 -11.47 -4.50
CA PRO A 142 -11.04 -12.78 -4.59
C PRO A 142 -11.77 -13.20 -3.31
N GLU A 143 -11.49 -12.55 -2.19
CA GLU A 143 -12.15 -12.78 -0.90
C GLU A 143 -13.44 -11.94 -0.71
N PHE A 144 -13.92 -11.25 -1.75
CA PHE A 144 -15.07 -10.33 -1.70
C PHE A 144 -16.37 -10.98 -1.19
N ASP A 145 -16.64 -12.24 -1.55
CA ASP A 145 -17.81 -12.99 -1.09
C ASP A 145 -17.48 -14.01 0.00
N ASN A 146 -16.33 -13.87 0.67
CA ASN A 146 -15.95 -14.83 1.71
C ASN A 146 -16.94 -14.74 2.90
N PRO A 147 -17.53 -15.87 3.35
CA PRO A 147 -18.41 -15.89 4.51
C PRO A 147 -17.69 -15.59 5.83
N ASP A 148 -16.37 -15.69 5.88
CA ASP A 148 -15.54 -15.25 6.99
C ASP A 148 -15.37 -13.71 6.94
N PRO A 149 -16.01 -12.96 7.86
CA PRO A 149 -15.96 -11.50 7.85
C PRO A 149 -14.56 -10.95 8.15
N THR A 150 -13.64 -11.79 8.64
CA THR A 150 -12.25 -11.39 8.88
C THR A 150 -11.42 -11.39 7.60
N ARG A 151 -11.85 -12.14 6.57
CA ARG A 151 -11.21 -12.21 5.25
C ARG A 151 -11.92 -11.38 4.19
N ASN A 152 -13.24 -11.22 4.33
CA ASN A 152 -14.05 -10.32 3.53
C ASN A 152 -13.86 -8.86 3.98
N TYR A 153 -12.64 -8.36 3.82
CA TYR A 153 -12.28 -7.00 4.20
C TYR A 153 -12.33 -6.08 2.97
N ASN A 154 -13.44 -5.35 2.85
CA ASN A 154 -13.64 -4.31 1.85
C ASN A 154 -13.45 -2.92 2.50
N TRP A 155 -12.30 -2.31 2.23
CA TRP A 155 -11.89 -0.97 2.69
C TRP A 155 -12.10 0.08 1.59
N THR A 156 -12.49 -0.38 0.40
CA THR A 156 -13.01 0.45 -0.66
C THR A 156 -14.55 0.42 -0.56
N ASN A 157 -15.25 1.21 -1.37
CA ASN A 157 -16.68 0.97 -1.61
C ASN A 157 -16.82 0.14 -2.89
N ALA A 158 -16.02 -0.93 -3.03
CA ALA A 158 -16.16 -1.87 -4.13
C ALA A 158 -17.44 -2.68 -3.94
N ASP A 159 -18.14 -2.97 -5.04
CA ASP A 159 -19.45 -3.64 -5.00
C ASP A 159 -19.38 -5.06 -5.57
N ASP A 160 -18.21 -5.46 -6.10
CA ASP A 160 -17.96 -6.73 -6.78
C ASP A 160 -16.48 -7.14 -6.62
N GLU A 161 -16.18 -8.43 -6.84
CA GLU A 161 -14.83 -9.03 -6.84
C GLU A 161 -13.87 -8.24 -7.73
N ASP A 162 -14.35 -7.86 -8.91
CA ASP A 162 -13.69 -6.96 -9.85
C ASP A 162 -14.38 -5.60 -9.86
N SER A 163 -13.67 -4.55 -9.45
CA SER A 163 -14.23 -3.21 -9.37
C SER A 163 -13.34 -2.18 -10.06
N ILE A 164 -13.97 -1.23 -10.76
CA ILE A 164 -13.31 -0.06 -11.35
C ILE A 164 -13.80 1.21 -10.67
N GLY A 165 -12.86 2.06 -10.28
CA GLY A 165 -13.12 3.34 -9.64
C GLY A 165 -12.33 4.44 -10.33
N GLY A 166 -12.59 5.67 -9.92
CA GLY A 166 -11.78 6.79 -10.36
C GLY A 166 -12.18 8.07 -9.67
N MET A 167 -11.31 9.06 -9.78
CA MET A 167 -11.56 10.37 -9.22
C MET A 167 -11.00 11.49 -10.08
N LEU A 168 -11.62 12.66 -9.96
CA LEU A 168 -11.11 13.91 -10.49
C LEU A 168 -10.83 14.87 -9.33
N ARG A 169 -9.56 15.18 -9.10
CA ARG A 169 -9.11 16.04 -8.00
C ARG A 169 -8.67 17.40 -8.54
N PHE A 170 -9.13 18.44 -7.86
CA PHE A 170 -8.71 19.83 -8.08
C PHE A 170 -7.94 20.30 -6.86
N GLN A 171 -6.66 20.68 -7.03
CA GLN A 171 -5.81 21.09 -5.91
C GLN A 171 -5.21 22.47 -6.17
N ARG A 172 -5.46 23.42 -5.26
CA ARG A 172 -4.88 24.77 -5.27
C ARG A 172 -3.90 24.93 -4.11
N SER A 173 -2.73 25.47 -4.39
CA SER A 173 -1.72 25.89 -3.41
C SER A 173 -1.65 27.42 -3.40
N PHE A 174 -1.54 28.03 -2.22
CA PHE A 174 -1.47 29.48 -2.00
C PHE A 174 -0.07 29.93 -1.63
#